data_AF-A0A850H9N3-F1
#
_entry.id   AF-A0A850H9N3-F1
#
_cell.length_a   1.000
_cell.length_b   1.000
_cell.length_c   1.000
_cell.angle_alpha   90.00
_cell.angle_beta   90.00
_cell.angle_gamma   90.00
#
_symmetry.space_group_name_H-M   'P 1'
#
loop_
_entity.id
_entity.type
_entity.pdbx_description
1 polymer ?
#
loop_
_entity_poly.entity_id
_entity_poly.type
_entity_poly.pdbx_seq_one_letter_code
_entity_poly.pdbx_strand_id
1 'polypeptide(L)'
;MIDPDTVPVSTIEWQDAVRIIRSIHPPIDLFEDIADPADWPLLISAEQKTNPRLMENIGNLDLVPQERRVGGPGATYLMAPFTHVSPDRPTRFSDGSYGVLYAGNSFEVALLETIHHHSRFMARTNEAPGWTSQFREVVMDINARLHDLRADEGRFSKAADPNDYSASQTLGGQLRAAGSNGVAYSSVRRESGECAGLFYPDLASNAIQGRHLDYHWDGERVDLYRDTRTGEVFRIV
;
A
#
# COMPACT_ATOMS: atom_id res chain seq x y z
N MET A 1 -19.13 10.52 -13.54
CA MET A 1 -17.72 10.72 -13.19
C MET A 1 -17.70 11.56 -11.93
N ILE A 2 -16.84 11.26 -10.96
CA ILE A 2 -16.71 12.09 -9.75
C ILE A 2 -15.84 13.28 -10.14
N ASP A 3 -16.32 14.49 -9.85
CA ASP A 3 -15.56 15.72 -10.10
C ASP A 3 -14.55 15.92 -8.94
N PRO A 4 -13.22 15.88 -9.20
CA PRO A 4 -12.20 15.99 -8.17
C PRO A 4 -12.29 17.30 -7.37
N ASP A 5 -12.66 18.42 -8.00
CA ASP A 5 -12.74 19.74 -7.36
C ASP A 5 -13.85 19.81 -6.31
N THR A 6 -14.74 18.83 -6.32
CA THR A 6 -15.88 18.76 -5.39
C THR A 6 -15.66 17.82 -4.22
N VAL A 7 -14.54 17.07 -4.22
CA VAL A 7 -14.18 16.22 -3.09
C VAL A 7 -13.53 17.11 -2.01
N PRO A 8 -14.07 17.16 -0.79
CA PRO A 8 -13.47 17.96 0.27
C PRO A 8 -12.09 17.43 0.64
N VAL A 9 -11.23 18.29 1.17
CA VAL A 9 -9.91 17.89 1.67
C VAL A 9 -9.90 17.96 3.19
N SER A 10 -9.56 16.85 3.84
CA SER A 10 -9.45 16.72 5.30
C SER A 10 -8.00 16.49 5.70
N THR A 11 -7.62 16.95 6.89
CA THR A 11 -6.37 16.54 7.54
C THR A 11 -6.57 15.18 8.18
N ILE A 12 -5.73 14.20 7.81
CA ILE A 12 -5.71 12.85 8.35
C ILE A 12 -4.47 12.71 9.21
N GLU A 13 -4.68 12.41 10.49
CA GLU A 13 -3.64 12.19 11.50
C GLU A 13 -3.87 10.83 12.14
N TRP A 14 -3.19 9.81 11.61
CA TRP A 14 -3.22 8.46 12.16
C TRP A 14 -1.86 8.15 12.76
N GLN A 15 -1.87 7.79 14.05
CA GLN A 15 -0.76 7.11 14.68
C GLN A 15 -0.99 5.61 14.50
N ASP A 16 0.08 4.88 14.22
CA ASP A 16 0.03 3.43 14.02
C ASP A 16 -0.91 2.96 12.89
N ALA A 17 -0.97 3.69 11.77
CA ALA A 17 -1.62 3.22 10.56
C ALA A 17 -0.96 1.93 10.06
N VAL A 18 -1.76 0.99 9.56
CA VAL A 18 -1.31 -0.37 9.29
C VAL A 18 -1.36 -0.70 7.81
N ARG A 19 -0.29 -1.31 7.32
CA ARG A 19 -0.23 -1.97 6.01
C ARG A 19 0.27 -3.40 6.21
N ILE A 20 -0.29 -4.36 5.48
CA ILE A 20 0.24 -5.73 5.46
C ILE A 20 0.77 -6.03 4.05
N ILE A 21 1.97 -6.60 3.97
CA ILE A 21 2.65 -6.94 2.72
C ILE A 21 3.17 -8.38 2.78
N ARG A 22 3.43 -8.98 1.60
CA ARG A 22 4.08 -10.30 1.54
C ARG A 22 5.54 -10.23 2.00
N SER A 23 5.97 -11.20 2.80
CA SER A 23 7.32 -11.29 3.38
C SER A 23 8.41 -11.73 2.39
N ILE A 24 8.07 -11.97 1.12
CA ILE A 24 9.04 -12.38 0.09
C ILE A 24 9.97 -11.23 -0.37
N HIS A 25 9.64 -9.99 -0.01
CA HIS A 25 10.41 -8.83 -0.42
C HIS A 25 11.43 -8.49 0.68
N PRO A 26 12.74 -8.61 0.40
CA PRO A 26 13.78 -8.12 1.31
C PRO A 26 13.77 -6.58 1.35
N PRO A 27 14.37 -5.98 2.40
CA PRO A 27 14.68 -4.55 2.40
C PRO A 27 15.53 -4.14 1.18
N ILE A 28 15.41 -2.89 0.74
CA ILE A 28 16.18 -2.35 -0.38
C ILE A 28 17.25 -1.42 0.19
N ASP A 29 18.51 -1.87 0.16
CA ASP A 29 19.64 -1.22 0.84
C ASP A 29 19.76 0.27 0.52
N LEU A 30 19.58 0.68 -0.74
CA LEU A 30 19.66 2.09 -1.15
C LEU A 30 18.67 2.98 -0.39
N PHE A 31 17.46 2.49 -0.12
CA PHE A 31 16.44 3.29 0.55
C PHE A 31 16.73 3.44 2.05
N GLU A 32 17.32 2.40 2.66
CA GLU A 32 17.67 2.37 4.08
C GLU A 32 19.00 3.07 4.39
N ASP A 33 19.78 3.42 3.37
CA ASP A 33 21.06 4.09 3.51
C ASP A 33 20.90 5.49 4.15
N ILE A 34 21.96 5.97 4.78
CA ILE A 34 22.06 7.31 5.38
C ILE A 34 22.33 8.40 4.32
N ALA A 35 22.54 8.01 3.06
CA ALA A 35 22.73 8.93 1.95
C ALA A 35 21.46 9.75 1.67
N ASP A 36 21.62 11.02 1.35
CA ASP A 36 20.51 11.88 0.95
C ASP A 36 19.85 11.32 -0.34
N PRO A 37 18.51 11.20 -0.40
CA PRO A 37 17.82 10.78 -1.62
C PRO A 37 18.14 11.58 -2.88
N ALA A 38 18.64 12.81 -2.73
CA ALA A 38 19.14 13.63 -3.83
C ALA A 38 20.42 13.08 -4.49
N ASP A 39 21.25 12.34 -3.74
CA ASP A 39 22.51 11.78 -4.20
C ASP A 39 22.35 10.39 -4.83
N TRP A 40 21.20 9.74 -4.65
CA TRP A 40 20.93 8.39 -5.17
C TRP A 40 21.17 8.22 -6.67
N PRO A 41 20.85 9.17 -7.58
CA PRO A 41 21.16 9.01 -9.00
C PRO A 41 22.65 8.78 -9.27
N LEU A 42 23.53 9.41 -8.49
CA LEU A 42 24.98 9.24 -8.60
C LEU A 42 25.42 7.87 -8.08
N LEU A 43 24.88 7.45 -6.93
CA LEU A 43 25.15 6.13 -6.34
C LEU A 43 24.70 5.00 -7.29
N ILE A 44 23.49 5.11 -7.84
CA ILE A 44 22.95 4.17 -8.82
C ILE A 44 23.86 4.10 -10.06
N SER A 45 24.28 5.24 -10.61
CA SER A 45 25.15 5.28 -11.80
C SER A 45 26.53 4.61 -11.55
N ALA A 46 27.06 4.74 -10.34
CA ALA A 46 28.30 4.08 -9.94
C ALA A 46 28.11 2.57 -9.79
N GLU A 47 27.06 2.12 -9.10
CA GLU A 47 26.82 0.71 -8.80
C GLU A 47 26.23 -0.10 -9.96
N GLN A 48 25.48 0.51 -10.88
CA GLN A 48 24.99 -0.17 -12.08
C GLN A 48 26.13 -0.79 -12.92
N LYS A 49 27.32 -0.17 -12.88
CA LYS A 49 28.51 -0.67 -13.58
C LYS A 49 29.11 -1.93 -12.93
N THR A 50 28.80 -2.16 -11.65
CA THR A 50 29.39 -3.24 -10.84
C THR A 50 28.37 -4.32 -10.46
N ASN A 51 27.08 -3.99 -10.38
CA ASN A 51 25.99 -4.90 -10.03
C ASN A 51 24.72 -4.61 -10.86
N PRO A 52 24.55 -5.25 -12.03
CA PRO A 52 23.39 -5.01 -12.90
C PRO A 52 22.04 -5.44 -12.29
N ARG A 53 22.02 -6.28 -11.23
CA ARG A 53 20.79 -6.68 -10.53
C ARG A 53 20.24 -5.61 -9.58
N LEU A 54 21.03 -4.57 -9.29
CA LEU A 54 20.63 -3.49 -8.39
C LEU A 54 19.32 -2.80 -8.83
N MET A 55 19.14 -2.61 -10.14
CA MET A 55 17.96 -1.94 -10.68
C MET A 55 16.67 -2.74 -10.50
N GLU A 56 16.75 -4.07 -10.48
CA GLU A 56 15.58 -4.91 -10.19
C GLU A 56 15.09 -4.72 -8.75
N ASN A 57 16.01 -4.43 -7.82
CA ASN A 57 15.67 -4.21 -6.41
C ASN A 57 15.16 -2.79 -6.14
N ILE A 58 15.73 -1.76 -6.79
CA ILE A 58 15.32 -0.37 -6.58
C ILE A 58 13.97 -0.09 -7.27
N GLY A 59 13.75 -0.68 -8.45
CA GLY A 59 12.64 -0.37 -9.33
C GLY A 59 12.86 0.94 -10.10
N ASN A 60 11.77 1.55 -10.56
CA ASN A 60 11.80 2.79 -11.32
C ASN A 60 11.70 4.02 -10.40
N LEU A 61 12.85 4.59 -10.04
CA LEU A 61 12.94 5.75 -9.15
C LEU A 61 12.39 7.05 -9.79
N ASP A 62 12.34 7.14 -11.12
CA ASP A 62 11.89 8.34 -11.84
C ASP A 62 10.37 8.59 -11.68
N LEU A 63 9.63 7.59 -11.18
CA LEU A 63 8.21 7.73 -10.84
C LEU A 63 7.98 8.53 -9.56
N VAL A 64 9.02 8.77 -8.76
CA VAL A 64 8.96 9.54 -7.51
C VAL A 64 9.69 10.88 -7.72
N PRO A 65 8.98 12.02 -7.60
CA PRO A 65 9.63 13.33 -7.63
C PRO A 65 10.73 13.41 -6.56
N GLN A 66 11.86 14.00 -6.89
CA GLN A 66 13.06 13.98 -6.06
C GLN A 66 12.81 14.55 -4.66
N GLU A 67 12.07 15.65 -4.58
CA GLU A 67 11.68 16.35 -3.36
C GLU A 67 10.67 15.57 -2.49
N ARG A 68 10.07 14.51 -3.04
CA ARG A 68 9.10 13.66 -2.34
C ARG A 68 9.70 12.33 -1.91
N ARG A 69 10.99 12.06 -2.20
CA ARG A 69 11.67 10.82 -1.82
C ARG A 69 12.01 10.83 -0.33
N VAL A 70 11.96 9.66 0.28
CA VAL A 70 12.31 9.47 1.70
C VAL A 70 13.41 8.42 1.79
N GLY A 71 14.39 8.67 2.66
CA GLY A 71 15.50 7.76 2.94
C GLY A 71 15.65 7.48 4.44
N GLY A 72 16.53 6.54 4.77
CA GLY A 72 16.81 6.11 6.13
C GLY A 72 15.92 4.95 6.61
N PRO A 73 15.99 4.62 7.92
CA PRO A 73 15.33 3.43 8.45
C PRO A 73 13.83 3.36 8.17
N GLY A 74 13.38 2.28 7.54
CA GLY A 74 11.99 2.03 7.17
C GLY A 74 11.57 2.59 5.81
N ALA A 75 12.45 3.36 5.13
CA ALA A 75 12.12 4.00 3.87
C ALA A 75 11.78 3.01 2.75
N THR A 76 12.28 1.76 2.81
CA THR A 76 11.86 0.69 1.88
C THR A 76 10.34 0.52 1.88
N TYR A 77 9.71 0.54 3.06
CA TYR A 77 8.27 0.35 3.16
C TYR A 77 7.47 1.52 2.57
N LEU A 78 8.08 2.71 2.55
CA LEU A 78 7.48 3.93 2.03
C LEU A 78 7.73 4.07 0.52
N MET A 79 8.95 3.82 0.04
CA MET A 79 9.37 4.02 -1.35
C MET A 79 8.92 2.91 -2.30
N ALA A 80 8.98 1.63 -1.88
CA ALA A 80 8.71 0.49 -2.74
C ALA A 80 7.34 0.52 -3.48
N PRO A 81 6.23 0.98 -2.87
CA PRO A 81 4.94 1.11 -3.55
C PRO A 81 4.96 2.02 -4.79
N PHE A 82 5.94 2.91 -4.88
CA PHE A 82 6.06 3.90 -5.94
C PHE A 82 7.09 3.54 -7.02
N THR A 83 8.07 2.70 -6.69
CA THR A 83 9.11 2.29 -7.64
C THR A 83 8.81 0.96 -8.33
N HIS A 84 7.92 0.13 -7.79
CA HIS A 84 7.57 -1.20 -8.31
C HIS A 84 6.14 -1.27 -8.88
N VAL A 85 5.76 -0.26 -9.66
CA VAL A 85 4.42 -0.19 -10.28
C VAL A 85 4.35 -1.07 -11.53
N SER A 86 3.15 -1.51 -11.89
CA SER A 86 2.92 -2.29 -13.11
C SER A 86 1.49 -2.10 -13.60
N PRO A 87 1.27 -1.83 -14.90
CA PRO A 87 -0.05 -1.83 -15.53
C PRO A 87 -0.79 -3.18 -15.40
N ASP A 88 -0.07 -4.29 -15.17
CA ASP A 88 -0.68 -5.61 -14.96
C ASP A 88 -1.26 -5.77 -13.54
N ARG A 89 -0.97 -4.82 -12.64
CA ARG A 89 -1.38 -4.84 -11.23
C ARG A 89 -2.04 -3.52 -10.84
N PRO A 90 -3.18 -3.17 -11.47
CA PRO A 90 -3.92 -1.98 -11.08
C PRO A 90 -4.47 -2.12 -9.65
N THR A 91 -4.63 -0.99 -8.98
CA THR A 91 -5.15 -0.89 -7.61
C THR A 91 -6.43 -0.05 -7.58
N ARG A 92 -7.01 0.21 -6.41
CA ARG A 92 -8.27 0.96 -6.30
C ARG A 92 -8.18 2.36 -6.90
N PHE A 93 -7.11 3.10 -6.62
CA PHE A 93 -6.91 4.48 -7.06
C PHE A 93 -5.72 4.63 -8.01
N SER A 94 -5.32 3.57 -8.71
CA SER A 94 -4.30 3.64 -9.76
C SER A 94 -4.55 2.55 -10.80
N ASP A 95 -4.39 2.92 -12.08
CA ASP A 95 -4.41 2.01 -13.21
C ASP A 95 -3.10 1.21 -13.37
N GLY A 96 -2.15 1.39 -12.46
CA GLY A 96 -0.84 0.74 -12.47
C GLY A 96 0.27 1.57 -13.12
N SER A 97 -0.02 2.77 -13.64
CA SER A 97 0.99 3.69 -14.18
C SER A 97 1.75 4.49 -13.11
N TYR A 98 1.20 4.59 -11.90
CA TYR A 98 1.84 5.22 -10.74
C TYR A 98 1.53 4.48 -9.45
N GLY A 99 2.35 4.68 -8.44
CA GLY A 99 2.24 4.00 -7.15
C GLY A 99 1.26 4.66 -6.21
N VAL A 100 0.69 3.85 -5.32
CA VAL A 100 -0.14 4.31 -4.21
C VAL A 100 0.26 3.51 -2.97
N LEU A 101 0.53 4.22 -1.87
CA LEU A 101 0.71 3.58 -0.57
C LEU A 101 -0.66 3.46 0.10
N TYR A 102 -1.12 2.23 0.29
CA TYR A 102 -2.36 1.92 0.99
C TYR A 102 -2.09 1.57 2.45
N ALA A 103 -2.89 2.15 3.35
CA ALA A 103 -2.90 1.82 4.77
C ALA A 103 -4.34 1.86 5.31
N GLY A 104 -4.61 1.02 6.31
CA GLY A 104 -5.82 1.09 7.12
C GLY A 104 -5.55 1.83 8.43
N ASN A 105 -6.59 2.40 9.02
CA ASN A 105 -6.52 3.04 10.34
C ASN A 105 -6.42 2.02 11.50
N SER A 106 -6.52 0.73 11.22
CA SER A 106 -6.33 -0.34 12.20
C SER A 106 -5.76 -1.60 11.55
N PHE A 107 -5.26 -2.49 12.40
CA PHE A 107 -4.79 -3.81 11.98
C PHE A 107 -5.88 -4.63 11.28
N GLU A 108 -7.10 -4.63 11.80
CA GLU A 108 -8.23 -5.40 11.25
C GLU A 108 -8.60 -4.92 9.86
N VAL A 109 -8.53 -3.61 9.59
CA VAL A 109 -8.76 -3.06 8.26
C VAL A 109 -7.70 -3.59 7.28
N ALA A 110 -6.42 -3.45 7.63
CA ALA A 110 -5.32 -3.92 6.78
C ALA A 110 -5.37 -5.44 6.56
N LEU A 111 -5.73 -6.20 7.60
CA LEU A 111 -5.89 -7.65 7.59
C LEU A 111 -6.98 -8.07 6.60
N LEU A 112 -8.17 -7.50 6.70
CA LEU A 112 -9.31 -7.87 5.84
C LEU A 112 -9.10 -7.45 4.38
N GLU A 113 -8.49 -6.29 4.12
CA GLU A 113 -8.10 -5.89 2.77
C GLU A 113 -7.08 -6.87 2.15
N THR A 114 -6.07 -7.27 2.93
CA THR A 114 -5.03 -8.19 2.44
C THR A 114 -5.59 -9.61 2.25
N ILE A 115 -6.46 -10.07 3.15
CA ILE A 115 -7.19 -11.34 3.00
C ILE A 115 -8.04 -11.35 1.73
N HIS A 116 -8.73 -10.26 1.42
CA HIS A 116 -9.55 -10.17 0.21
C HIS A 116 -8.69 -10.36 -1.05
N HIS A 117 -7.58 -9.62 -1.15
CA HIS A 117 -6.68 -9.74 -2.29
C HIS A 117 -5.97 -11.10 -2.35
N HIS A 118 -5.58 -11.64 -1.20
CA HIS A 118 -4.99 -12.96 -1.12
C HIS A 118 -5.97 -14.06 -1.55
N SER A 119 -7.21 -14.04 -1.04
CA SER A 119 -8.26 -14.99 -1.41
C SER A 119 -8.57 -14.95 -2.91
N ARG A 120 -8.64 -13.75 -3.51
CA ARG A 120 -8.82 -13.60 -4.97
C ARG A 120 -7.67 -14.18 -5.78
N PHE A 121 -6.44 -14.08 -5.27
CA PHE A 121 -5.28 -14.70 -5.90
C PHE A 121 -5.37 -16.23 -5.81
N MET A 122 -5.61 -16.76 -4.61
CA MET A 122 -5.72 -18.19 -4.34
C MET A 122 -6.86 -18.86 -5.10
N ALA A 123 -8.02 -18.20 -5.23
CA ALA A 123 -9.14 -18.71 -6.02
C ALA A 123 -8.84 -18.83 -7.53
N ARG A 124 -7.73 -18.23 -8.01
CA ARG A 124 -7.24 -18.36 -9.39
C ARG A 124 -6.15 -19.42 -9.54
N THR A 125 -5.80 -20.12 -8.46
CA THR A 125 -4.82 -21.21 -8.45
C THR A 125 -5.51 -22.54 -8.12
N ASN A 126 -4.78 -23.65 -8.21
CA ASN A 126 -5.21 -24.98 -7.74
C ASN A 126 -4.52 -25.35 -6.41
N GLU A 127 -4.23 -24.36 -5.57
CA GLU A 127 -3.52 -24.59 -4.30
C GLU A 127 -4.38 -25.42 -3.34
N ALA A 128 -3.78 -26.43 -2.70
CA ALA A 128 -4.48 -27.25 -1.72
C ALA A 128 -4.75 -26.45 -0.43
N PRO A 129 -5.78 -26.82 0.36
CA PRO A 129 -5.99 -26.22 1.67
C PRO A 129 -4.77 -26.35 2.59
N GLY A 130 -4.49 -25.32 3.36
CA GLY A 130 -3.38 -25.30 4.31
C GLY A 130 -2.92 -23.90 4.70
N TRP A 131 -1.84 -23.85 5.47
CA TRP A 131 -1.17 -22.59 5.79
C TRP A 131 -0.39 -22.10 4.57
N THR A 132 -0.68 -20.87 4.18
CA THR A 132 -0.17 -20.24 2.98
C THR A 132 0.43 -18.89 3.31
N SER A 133 1.47 -18.50 2.57
CA SER A 133 2.01 -17.14 2.50
C SER A 133 2.43 -16.50 3.83
N GLN A 134 3.72 -16.18 3.94
CA GLN A 134 4.25 -15.32 4.99
C GLN A 134 3.97 -13.85 4.65
N PHE A 135 3.28 -13.14 5.55
CA PHE A 135 3.02 -11.71 5.48
C PHE A 135 3.67 -10.99 6.65
N ARG A 136 4.01 -9.72 6.48
CA ARG A 136 4.47 -8.85 7.55
C ARG A 136 3.56 -7.65 7.67
N GLU A 137 3.28 -7.28 8.90
CA GLU A 137 2.69 -5.99 9.24
C GLU A 137 3.76 -4.91 9.16
N VAL A 138 3.37 -3.76 8.63
CA VAL A 138 4.13 -2.52 8.67
C VAL A 138 3.23 -1.48 9.34
N VAL A 139 3.75 -0.88 10.40
CA VAL A 139 3.09 0.19 11.15
C VAL A 139 3.78 1.50 10.78
N MET A 140 3.02 2.56 10.56
CA MET A 140 3.53 3.88 10.18
C MET A 140 2.60 4.99 10.66
N ASP A 141 3.12 6.20 10.76
CA ASP A 141 2.30 7.38 11.01
C ASP A 141 1.89 8.03 9.70
N ILE A 142 0.66 8.52 9.62
CA ILE A 142 0.17 9.32 8.49
C ILE A 142 -0.23 10.69 9.01
N ASN A 143 0.38 11.74 8.44
CA ASN A 143 -0.06 13.12 8.59
C ASN A 143 -0.15 13.75 7.20
N ALA A 144 -1.36 13.81 6.65
CA ALA A 144 -1.56 14.27 5.29
C ALA A 144 -2.92 14.95 5.09
N ARG A 145 -2.94 15.92 4.16
CA ARG A 145 -4.18 16.51 3.66
C ARG A 145 -4.67 15.70 2.46
N LEU A 146 -5.75 14.94 2.64
CA LEU A 146 -6.25 13.99 1.65
C LEU A 146 -7.65 14.38 1.17
N HIS A 147 -7.98 14.07 -0.08
CA HIS A 147 -9.35 14.17 -0.57
C HIS A 147 -10.21 13.12 0.13
N ASP A 148 -11.23 13.57 0.84
CA ASP A 148 -11.98 12.77 1.79
C ASP A 148 -13.32 12.31 1.20
N LEU A 149 -13.36 11.06 0.76
CA LEU A 149 -14.54 10.42 0.18
C LEU A 149 -15.55 9.98 1.25
N ARG A 150 -15.18 10.04 2.54
CA ARG A 150 -16.07 9.68 3.67
C ARG A 150 -17.04 10.81 4.02
N ALA A 151 -16.69 12.05 3.64
CA ALA A 151 -17.50 13.24 3.94
C ALA A 151 -18.89 13.22 3.31
N ASP A 152 -19.07 12.47 2.21
CA ASP A 152 -20.36 12.24 1.54
C ASP A 152 -20.34 10.87 0.84
N GLU A 153 -20.50 9.81 1.63
CA GLU A 153 -20.44 8.42 1.13
C GLU A 153 -21.47 8.15 0.02
N GLY A 154 -22.64 8.79 0.08
CA GLY A 154 -23.67 8.64 -0.94
C GLY A 154 -23.19 9.17 -2.29
N ARG A 155 -22.63 10.39 -2.30
CA ARG A 155 -22.09 11.03 -3.50
C ARG A 155 -20.90 10.29 -4.09
N PHE A 156 -20.01 9.77 -3.25
CA PHE A 156 -18.76 9.13 -3.68
C PHE A 156 -18.80 7.60 -3.72
N SER A 157 -19.97 6.99 -3.49
CA SER A 157 -20.21 5.54 -3.46
C SER A 157 -19.59 4.76 -4.62
N LYS A 158 -19.55 5.34 -5.83
CA LYS A 158 -18.92 4.71 -7.01
C LYS A 158 -17.42 4.48 -6.85
N ALA A 159 -16.70 5.33 -6.11
CA ALA A 159 -15.28 5.13 -5.80
C ALA A 159 -15.05 4.06 -4.71
N ALA A 160 -16.10 3.75 -3.94
CA ALA A 160 -16.11 2.71 -2.93
C ALA A 160 -16.72 1.38 -3.45
N ASP A 161 -16.84 1.18 -4.77
CA ASP A 161 -17.35 -0.09 -5.27
C ASP A 161 -16.38 -1.24 -4.87
N PRO A 162 -16.88 -2.34 -4.29
CA PRO A 162 -16.04 -3.41 -3.80
C PRO A 162 -15.35 -4.22 -4.92
N ASN A 163 -15.87 -4.20 -6.15
CA ASN A 163 -15.44 -5.09 -7.22
C ASN A 163 -15.04 -4.36 -8.51
N ASP A 164 -15.55 -3.14 -8.74
CA ASP A 164 -15.22 -2.31 -9.89
C ASP A 164 -14.40 -1.08 -9.49
N TYR A 165 -13.13 -1.04 -9.90
CA TYR A 165 -12.23 0.07 -9.59
C TYR A 165 -12.23 1.16 -10.67
N SER A 166 -13.06 1.07 -11.71
CA SER A 166 -13.02 2.01 -12.85
C SER A 166 -13.25 3.46 -12.42
N ALA A 167 -14.24 3.71 -11.55
CA ALA A 167 -14.55 5.06 -11.08
C ALA A 167 -13.47 5.61 -10.14
N SER A 168 -12.94 4.77 -9.23
CA SER A 168 -11.87 5.16 -8.30
C SER A 168 -10.53 5.34 -9.00
N GLN A 169 -10.21 4.56 -10.02
CA GLN A 169 -9.01 4.72 -10.84
C GLN A 169 -9.07 6.01 -11.66
N THR A 170 -10.22 6.30 -12.28
CA THR A 170 -10.44 7.56 -12.99
C THR A 170 -10.23 8.76 -12.07
N LEU A 171 -10.86 8.73 -10.89
CA LEU A 171 -10.71 9.78 -9.88
C LEU A 171 -9.25 9.89 -9.40
N GLY A 172 -8.62 8.76 -9.09
CA GLY A 172 -7.24 8.70 -8.62
C GLY A 172 -6.28 9.33 -9.62
N GLY A 173 -6.42 9.01 -10.91
CA GLY A 173 -5.59 9.56 -11.97
C GLY A 173 -5.76 11.08 -12.12
N GLN A 174 -7.00 11.57 -12.04
CA GLN A 174 -7.30 13.01 -12.06
C GLN A 174 -6.69 13.73 -10.86
N LEU A 175 -6.88 13.20 -9.65
CA LEU A 175 -6.32 13.76 -8.42
C LEU A 175 -4.78 13.77 -8.44
N ARG A 176 -4.17 12.68 -8.91
CA ARG A 176 -2.71 12.57 -9.01
C ARG A 176 -2.14 13.55 -10.04
N ALA A 177 -2.81 13.74 -11.18
CA ALA A 177 -2.42 14.72 -12.19
C ALA A 177 -2.57 16.17 -11.69
N ALA A 178 -3.56 16.42 -10.83
CA ALA A 178 -3.75 17.72 -10.17
C ALA A 178 -2.79 17.97 -8.97
N GLY A 179 -1.86 17.05 -8.70
CA GLY A 179 -0.88 17.21 -7.61
C GLY A 179 -1.42 16.91 -6.21
N SER A 180 -2.57 16.22 -6.09
CA SER A 180 -3.10 15.80 -4.80
C SER A 180 -2.15 14.87 -4.04
N ASN A 181 -2.21 14.93 -2.70
CA ASN A 181 -1.51 14.01 -1.82
C ASN A 181 -2.17 12.61 -1.73
N GLY A 182 -3.44 12.47 -2.12
CA GLY A 182 -4.13 11.19 -2.07
C GLY A 182 -5.57 11.29 -1.61
N VAL A 183 -6.09 10.16 -1.13
CA VAL A 183 -7.50 9.97 -0.78
C VAL A 183 -7.67 9.28 0.58
N ALA A 184 -8.69 9.69 1.33
CA ALA A 184 -9.22 8.98 2.49
C ALA A 184 -10.60 8.43 2.15
N TYR A 185 -10.89 7.18 2.50
CA TYR A 185 -12.12 6.50 2.12
C TYR A 185 -12.52 5.43 3.15
N SER A 186 -13.80 5.13 3.25
CA SER A 186 -14.30 4.08 4.13
C SER A 186 -13.86 2.71 3.60
N SER A 187 -13.46 1.81 4.50
CA SER A 187 -13.15 0.44 4.12
C SER A 187 -14.42 -0.25 3.62
N VAL A 188 -14.29 -0.93 2.49
CA VAL A 188 -15.36 -1.74 1.91
C VAL A 188 -15.34 -3.19 2.45
N ARG A 189 -14.48 -3.45 3.44
CA ARG A 189 -14.24 -4.76 4.04
C ARG A 189 -14.47 -4.79 5.55
N ARG A 190 -14.36 -3.64 6.21
CA ARG A 190 -14.57 -3.50 7.66
C ARG A 190 -15.52 -2.34 7.94
N GLU A 191 -16.64 -2.64 8.61
CA GLU A 191 -17.56 -1.61 9.09
C GLU A 191 -16.82 -0.65 10.04
N SER A 192 -17.06 0.65 9.86
CA SER A 192 -16.37 1.75 10.56
C SER A 192 -14.84 1.79 10.38
N GLY A 193 -14.29 0.95 9.50
CA GLY A 193 -12.88 0.98 9.14
C GLY A 193 -12.59 2.07 8.11
N GLU A 194 -11.40 2.64 8.17
CA GLU A 194 -11.00 3.71 7.25
C GLU A 194 -9.68 3.35 6.57
N CYS A 195 -9.55 3.76 5.31
CA CYS A 195 -8.39 3.52 4.48
C CYS A 195 -7.85 4.84 3.94
N ALA A 196 -6.53 4.91 3.79
CA ALA A 196 -5.83 5.98 3.10
C ALA A 196 -5.11 5.40 1.88
N GLY A 197 -5.13 6.15 0.78
CA GLY A 197 -4.29 5.92 -0.40
C GLY A 197 -3.42 7.14 -0.64
N LEU A 198 -2.15 7.06 -0.29
CA LEU A 198 -1.17 8.15 -0.41
C LEU A 198 -0.48 8.09 -1.78
N PHE A 199 -0.33 9.24 -2.42
CA PHE A 199 0.28 9.35 -3.75
C PHE A 199 1.78 9.65 -3.74
N TYR A 200 2.36 9.85 -2.56
CA TYR A 200 3.77 10.11 -2.36
C TYR A 200 4.26 9.48 -1.04
N PRO A 201 5.55 9.12 -0.95
CA PRO A 201 6.06 8.38 0.20
C PRO A 201 6.33 9.26 1.44
N ASP A 202 6.55 10.56 1.27
CA ASP A 202 6.78 11.54 2.34
C ASP A 202 5.51 11.92 3.14
N LEU A 203 4.37 11.32 2.81
CA LEU A 203 3.11 11.51 3.51
C LEU A 203 2.92 10.54 4.69
N ALA A 204 3.85 9.61 4.85
CA ALA A 204 3.93 8.71 5.99
C ALA A 204 5.35 8.72 6.57
N SER A 205 5.47 8.42 7.85
CA SER A 205 6.76 8.38 8.56
C SER A 205 6.81 7.23 9.57
N ASN A 206 7.97 7.02 10.17
CA ASN A 206 8.17 6.03 11.24
C ASN A 206 7.73 4.61 10.85
N ALA A 207 7.94 4.23 9.59
CA ALA A 207 7.54 2.92 9.09
C ALA A 207 8.40 1.81 9.71
N ILE A 208 7.79 0.94 10.51
CA ILE A 208 8.47 -0.17 11.19
C ILE A 208 7.74 -1.49 10.95
N GLN A 209 8.50 -2.60 10.99
CA GLN A 209 7.90 -3.92 10.90
C GLN A 209 7.23 -4.32 12.23
N GLY A 210 5.96 -4.73 12.15
CA GLY A 210 5.17 -5.22 13.28
C GLY A 210 5.12 -6.75 13.38
N ARG A 211 3.92 -7.32 13.33
CA ARG A 211 3.66 -8.77 13.34
C ARG A 211 4.16 -9.48 12.09
N HIS A 212 4.33 -10.79 12.19
CA HIS A 212 4.50 -11.69 11.07
C HIS A 212 3.30 -12.65 11.07
N LEU A 213 2.63 -12.75 9.93
CA LEU A 213 1.34 -13.41 9.80
C LEU A 213 1.41 -14.54 8.78
N ASP A 214 0.78 -15.67 9.09
CA ASP A 214 0.43 -16.70 8.10
C ASP A 214 -1.09 -16.70 7.91
N TYR A 215 -1.56 -16.91 6.68
CA TYR A 215 -2.98 -17.08 6.38
C TYR A 215 -3.29 -18.53 6.06
N HIS A 216 -4.34 -19.08 6.64
CA HIS A 216 -4.82 -20.41 6.30
C HIS A 216 -5.86 -20.31 5.18
N TRP A 217 -5.65 -21.05 4.09
CA TRP A 217 -6.59 -21.20 2.99
C TRP A 217 -7.35 -22.51 3.17
N ASP A 218 -8.68 -22.47 3.22
CA ASP A 218 -9.50 -23.69 3.38
C ASP A 218 -9.88 -24.38 2.06
N GLY A 219 -9.46 -23.81 0.92
CA GLY A 219 -9.86 -24.23 -0.42
C GLY A 219 -10.81 -23.25 -1.11
N GLU A 220 -11.47 -22.37 -0.35
CA GLU A 220 -12.46 -21.39 -0.85
C GLU A 220 -12.18 -19.96 -0.37
N ARG A 221 -11.68 -19.81 0.86
CA ARG A 221 -11.37 -18.53 1.49
C ARG A 221 -10.22 -18.65 2.49
N VAL A 222 -9.77 -17.50 2.97
CA VAL A 222 -8.98 -17.46 4.21
C VAL A 222 -9.90 -17.52 5.41
N ASP A 223 -9.77 -18.57 6.22
CA ASP A 223 -10.61 -18.80 7.40
C ASP A 223 -9.87 -18.56 8.73
N LEU A 224 -8.53 -18.62 8.72
CA LEU A 224 -7.69 -18.36 9.90
C LEU A 224 -6.50 -17.46 9.55
N TYR A 225 -6.01 -16.73 10.54
CA TYR A 225 -4.65 -16.20 10.52
C TYR A 225 -3.88 -16.62 11.78
N ARG A 226 -2.55 -16.63 11.68
CA ARG A 226 -1.64 -16.90 12.79
C ARG A 226 -0.67 -15.75 12.95
N ASP A 227 -0.49 -15.26 14.17
CA ASP A 227 0.70 -14.45 14.49
C ASP A 227 1.86 -15.42 14.75
N THR A 228 2.85 -15.44 13.87
CA THR A 228 3.96 -16.40 13.94
C THR A 228 4.95 -16.08 15.06
N ARG A 229 4.87 -14.87 15.66
CA ARG A 229 5.69 -14.51 16.83
C ARG A 229 5.15 -15.11 18.12
N THR A 230 3.82 -15.16 18.28
CA THR A 230 3.16 -15.69 19.48
C THR A 230 2.70 -17.14 19.31
N GLY A 231 2.50 -17.57 18.06
CA GLY A 231 1.91 -18.85 17.72
C GLY A 231 0.38 -18.87 17.84
N GLU A 232 -0.24 -17.75 18.22
CA GLU A 232 -1.69 -17.64 18.37
C GLU A 232 -2.40 -17.71 17.02
N VAL A 233 -3.51 -18.44 16.99
CA VAL A 233 -4.33 -18.67 15.80
C VAL A 233 -5.71 -18.09 16.04
N PHE A 234 -6.17 -17.28 15.10
CA PHE A 234 -7.43 -16.57 15.15
C PHE A 234 -8.30 -16.94 13.96
N ARG A 235 -9.61 -16.99 14.19
CA ARG A 235 -10.60 -17.22 13.14
C ARG A 235 -11.04 -15.90 12.52
N ILE A 236 -11.15 -15.89 11.20
CA ILE A 236 -11.81 -14.82 10.45
C ILE A 236 -13.32 -15.04 10.54
N VAL A 237 -14.05 -14.05 11.06
CA VAL A 237 -15.50 -14.07 11.25
C VAL A 237 -16.14 -13.09 10.27
#